data_AF-A0A5J9TV06-F1
#
_entry.id   AF-A0A5J9TV06-F1
#
_cell.length_a   1.000
_cell.length_b   1.000
_cell.length_c   1.000
_cell.angle_alpha   90.00
_cell.angle_beta   90.00
_cell.angle_gamma   90.00
#
_symmetry.space_group_name_H-M   'P 1'
#
loop_
_entity.id
_entity.type
_entity.pdbx_description
1 polymer ?
#
loop_
_entity_poly.entity_id
_entity_poly.type
_entity_poly.pdbx_seq_one_letter_code
_entity_poly.pdbx_strand_id
1 'polypeptide(L)'
;MPPLTPPKSGDALFASVDRVNAELFTLTYGAMVRQLLTDLEEVEEVNKQLDQMGYNIGTRLVDEFLAKSNVSRCDDFKETADVIAKVSMKTEVTWVRDMLRGDDAYEMRVKLIKQVPEEYPYKDDD
;
A
#
# COMPACT_ATOMS: atom_id res chain seq x y z
N MET A 1 -24.34 -22.69 12.20
CA MET A 1 -23.14 -21.98 11.74
C MET A 1 -22.32 -21.62 12.97
N PRO A 2 -21.01 -21.91 13.02
CA PRO A 2 -20.16 -21.39 14.07
C PRO A 2 -20.06 -19.85 13.95
N PRO A 3 -19.85 -19.12 15.05
CA PRO A 3 -19.71 -17.67 15.00
C PRO A 3 -18.45 -17.30 14.21
N LEU A 4 -18.58 -16.32 13.32
CA LEU A 4 -17.44 -15.67 12.66
C LEU A 4 -16.51 -15.17 13.77
N THR A 5 -15.27 -15.67 13.76
CA THR A 5 -14.24 -15.22 14.69
C THR A 5 -14.08 -13.71 14.58
N PRO A 6 -13.93 -12.98 15.70
CA PRO A 6 -13.78 -11.53 15.67
C PRO A 6 -12.59 -11.15 14.78
N PRO A 7 -12.67 -10.02 14.04
CA PRO A 7 -11.59 -9.59 13.14
C PRO A 7 -10.29 -9.57 13.94
N LYS A 8 -9.25 -10.22 13.40
CA LYS A 8 -7.95 -10.23 14.07
C LYS A 8 -7.47 -8.77 14.08
N SER A 9 -7.30 -8.21 15.29
CA SER A 9 -6.70 -6.88 15.45
C SER A 9 -5.41 -6.80 14.62
N GLY A 10 -5.16 -5.67 13.95
CA GLY A 10 -3.98 -5.46 13.11
C GLY A 10 -2.67 -5.84 13.82
N ASP A 11 -2.61 -5.64 15.14
CA ASP A 11 -1.50 -6.03 16.01
C ASP A 11 -1.20 -7.54 16.01
N ALA A 12 -2.25 -8.38 16.01
CA ALA A 12 -2.10 -9.83 16.02
C ALA A 12 -1.61 -10.36 14.66
N LEU A 13 -2.01 -9.69 13.57
CA LEU A 13 -1.52 -9.99 12.23
C LEU A 13 -0.06 -9.59 12.10
N PHE A 14 0.30 -8.39 12.55
CA PHE A 14 1.65 -7.86 12.53
C PHE A 14 2.64 -8.70 13.38
N ALA A 15 2.15 -9.33 14.45
CA ALA A 15 2.94 -10.26 15.24
C ALA A 15 3.20 -11.60 14.53
N SER A 16 2.30 -12.01 13.64
CA SER A 16 2.38 -13.29 12.90
C SER A 16 3.16 -13.22 11.59
N VAL A 17 3.56 -12.03 11.15
CA VAL A 17 4.33 -11.82 9.91
C VAL A 17 5.81 -12.08 10.16
N ASP A 18 6.42 -12.87 9.27
CA ASP A 18 7.87 -13.11 9.27
C ASP A 18 8.62 -11.79 9.08
N ARG A 19 9.57 -11.53 9.98
CA ARG A 19 10.30 -10.26 10.02
C ARG A 19 11.64 -10.38 9.33
N VAL A 20 11.93 -9.42 8.47
CA VAL A 20 13.24 -9.23 7.85
C VAL A 20 13.91 -8.00 8.46
N ASN A 21 15.24 -7.97 8.48
CA ASN A 21 16.00 -6.81 8.96
C ASN A 21 15.65 -5.56 8.13
N ALA A 22 15.24 -4.48 8.81
CA ALA A 22 14.89 -3.21 8.20
C ALA A 22 16.07 -2.55 7.46
N GLU A 23 17.30 -2.76 7.92
CA GLU A 23 18.50 -2.24 7.25
C GLU A 23 18.73 -2.93 5.90
N LEU A 24 18.47 -4.25 5.83
CA LEU A 24 18.58 -4.99 4.57
C LEU A 24 17.58 -4.43 3.54
N PHE A 25 16.34 -4.17 3.96
CA PHE A 25 15.34 -3.55 3.10
C PHE A 25 15.77 -2.14 2.65
N THR A 26 16.22 -1.31 3.59
CA THR A 26 16.69 0.06 3.32
C THR A 26 17.84 0.08 2.31
N LEU A 27 18.84 -0.79 2.49
CA LEU A 27 19.99 -0.90 1.58
C LEU A 27 19.56 -1.40 0.19
N THR A 28 18.66 -2.38 0.14
CA THR A 28 18.15 -2.91 -1.13
C THR A 28 17.36 -1.86 -1.90
N TYR A 29 16.48 -1.12 -1.21
CA TYR A 29 15.73 -0.02 -1.81
C TYR A 29 16.65 1.11 -2.27
N GLY A 30 17.65 1.48 -1.46
CA GLY A 30 18.65 2.49 -1.83
C GLY A 30 19.47 2.10 -3.07
N ALA A 31 19.87 0.82 -3.19
CA ALA A 31 20.55 0.30 -4.37
C ALA A 31 19.66 0.38 -5.62
N MET A 32 18.38 0.03 -5.49
CA MET A 32 17.40 0.15 -6.57
C MET A 32 17.22 1.60 -7.01
N VAL A 33 17.00 2.54 -6.07
CA VAL A 33 16.85 3.97 -6.40
C VAL A 33 18.10 4.52 -7.07
N ARG A 34 19.29 4.13 -6.60
CA ARG A 34 20.55 4.53 -7.23
C ARG A 34 20.67 4.03 -8.67
N GLN A 35 20.25 2.78 -8.92
CA GLN A 35 20.22 2.22 -10.27
C GLN A 35 19.28 3.05 -11.16
N LEU A 36 18.08 3.35 -10.69
CA LEU A 36 17.13 4.18 -11.45
C LEU A 36 17.64 5.58 -11.74
N LEU A 37 18.30 6.25 -10.79
CA LEU A 37 18.93 7.56 -11.02
C LEU A 37 20.09 7.49 -12.03
N THR A 38 20.70 6.32 -12.20
CA THR A 38 21.76 6.11 -13.20
C THR A 38 21.16 5.86 -14.58
N ASP A 39 20.02 5.18 -14.64
CA ASP A 39 19.35 4.78 -15.89
C ASP A 39 18.42 5.87 -16.45
N LEU A 40 17.76 6.61 -15.56
CA LEU A 40 16.87 7.72 -15.85
C LEU A 40 17.53 9.01 -15.34
N GLU A 41 18.06 9.81 -16.27
CA GLU A 41 18.78 11.05 -15.97
C GLU A 41 17.86 12.12 -15.32
N GLU A 42 16.53 11.94 -15.43
CA GLU A 42 15.51 12.85 -14.91
C GLU A 42 14.84 12.31 -13.64
N VAL A 43 14.97 13.06 -12.53
CA VAL A 43 14.41 12.69 -11.21
C VAL A 43 12.88 12.54 -11.24
N GLU A 44 12.19 13.28 -12.11
CA GLU A 44 10.74 13.16 -12.25
C GLU A 44 10.33 11.80 -12.83
N GLU A 45 11.09 11.27 -13.78
CA GLU A 45 10.86 9.94 -14.35
C GLU A 45 11.13 8.84 -13.34
N VAL A 46 12.20 8.99 -12.54
CA VAL A 46 12.50 8.09 -11.43
C VAL A 46 11.33 8.02 -10.45
N ASN A 47 10.77 9.17 -10.05
CA ASN A 47 9.63 9.20 -9.14
C ASN A 47 8.38 8.54 -9.72
N LYS A 48 8.10 8.73 -11.02
CA LYS A 48 6.99 8.05 -11.71
C LYS A 48 7.19 6.53 -11.70
N GLN A 49 8.42 6.06 -11.92
CA GLN A 49 8.71 4.64 -11.91
C GLN A 49 8.64 4.03 -10.50
N LEU A 50 9.14 4.75 -9.48
CA LEU A 50 9.02 4.35 -8.07
C LEU A 50 7.55 4.25 -7.63
N ASP A 51 6.72 5.22 -8.02
CA ASP A 51 5.28 5.19 -7.74
C ASP A 51 4.61 3.98 -8.40
N GLN A 52 4.90 3.72 -9.68
CA GLN A 52 4.35 2.57 -10.40
C GLN A 52 4.77 1.23 -9.79
N MET A 53 6.03 1.09 -9.35
CA MET A 53 6.49 -0.11 -8.64
C MET A 53 5.79 -0.27 -7.30
N GLY A 54 5.67 0.81 -6.52
CA GLY A 54 4.97 0.82 -5.23
C GLY A 54 3.47 0.49 -5.37
N TYR A 55 2.83 0.95 -6.44
CA TYR A 55 1.45 0.59 -6.78
C TYR A 55 1.33 -0.93 -6.97
N ASN A 56 2.13 -1.51 -7.86
CA ASN A 56 2.10 -2.94 -8.19
C ASN A 56 2.43 -3.84 -6.99
N ILE A 57 3.42 -3.45 -6.18
CA ILE A 57 3.76 -4.15 -4.94
C ILE A 57 2.57 -4.09 -3.98
N GLY A 58 2.00 -2.91 -3.75
CA GLY A 58 0.90 -2.77 -2.81
C GLY A 58 -0.39 -3.47 -3.24
N THR A 59 -0.66 -3.63 -4.54
CA THR A 59 -1.79 -4.46 -5.01
C THR A 59 -1.62 -5.92 -4.60
N ARG A 60 -0.41 -6.47 -4.69
CA ARG A 60 -0.14 -7.84 -4.23
C ARG A 60 -0.20 -7.96 -2.70
N LEU A 61 0.30 -6.94 -2.00
CA LEU A 61 0.28 -6.92 -0.53
C LEU A 61 -1.15 -6.83 0.03
N VAL A 62 -2.06 -6.10 -0.61
CA VAL A 62 -3.45 -6.02 -0.14
C VAL A 62 -4.17 -7.35 -0.31
N ASP A 63 -3.93 -8.08 -1.39
CA ASP A 63 -4.50 -9.43 -1.58
C ASP A 63 -4.05 -10.39 -0.47
N GLU A 64 -2.75 -10.40 -0.16
CA GLU A 64 -2.20 -11.21 0.93
C GLU A 64 -2.72 -10.76 2.30
N PHE A 65 -2.83 -9.44 2.52
CA PHE A 65 -3.39 -8.90 3.75
C PHE A 65 -4.84 -9.32 3.96
N LEU A 66 -5.70 -9.16 2.94
CA LEU A 66 -7.11 -9.56 3.02
C LEU A 66 -7.25 -11.07 3.26
N ALA A 67 -6.40 -11.89 2.65
CA ALA A 67 -6.39 -13.34 2.86
C ALA A 67 -6.04 -13.74 4.31
N LYS A 68 -5.21 -12.97 5.01
CA LYS A 68 -4.74 -13.30 6.37
C LYS A 68 -5.50 -12.59 7.49
N SER A 69 -6.09 -11.43 7.20
CA SER A 69 -6.55 -10.48 8.22
C SER A 69 -7.94 -10.73 8.79
N ASN A 70 -8.77 -11.56 8.14
CA ASN A 70 -10.19 -11.71 8.48
C ASN A 70 -10.93 -10.36 8.60
N VAL A 71 -10.41 -9.30 7.97
CA VAL A 71 -11.04 -7.99 7.95
C VAL A 71 -12.24 -8.06 7.02
N SER A 72 -13.41 -7.64 7.53
CA SER A 72 -14.60 -7.46 6.71
C SER A 72 -14.42 -6.30 5.73
N ARG A 73 -15.22 -6.28 4.66
CA ARG A 73 -15.24 -5.16 3.71
C ARG A 73 -15.43 -3.84 4.46
N CYS A 74 -14.61 -2.84 4.13
CA CYS A 74 -14.74 -1.49 4.67
C CYS A 74 -15.76 -0.71 3.82
N ASP A 75 -16.69 0.00 4.47
CA ASP A 75 -17.77 0.72 3.77
C ASP A 75 -17.48 2.22 3.62
N ASP A 76 -16.51 2.76 4.38
CA ASP A 76 -16.12 4.17 4.30
C ASP A 76 -14.58 4.37 4.21
N PHE A 77 -14.17 5.56 3.74
CA PHE A 77 -12.75 5.90 3.58
C PHE A 77 -12.00 6.01 4.90
N LYS A 78 -12.70 6.33 5.98
CA LYS A 78 -12.10 6.53 7.29
C LYS A 78 -11.70 5.19 7.89
N GLU A 79 -12.63 4.23 7.91
CA GLU A 79 -12.42 2.83 8.27
C GLU A 79 -11.38 2.19 7.34
N THR A 80 -11.46 2.46 6.03
CA THR A 80 -10.44 1.95 5.09
C THR A 80 -9.06 2.56 5.35
N ALA A 81 -8.96 3.84 5.72
CA ALA A 81 -7.70 4.50 6.10
C ALA A 81 -7.15 3.99 7.44
N ASP A 82 -8.04 3.68 8.40
CA ASP A 82 -7.68 3.04 9.66
C ASP A 82 -7.22 1.59 9.45
N VAL A 83 -7.72 0.93 8.39
CA VAL A 83 -7.44 -0.47 8.08
C VAL A 83 -6.23 -0.68 7.17
N ILE A 84 -6.06 0.03 6.03
CA ILE A 84 -4.88 -0.07 5.12
C ILE A 84 -4.90 0.82 3.84
N ALA A 85 -6.07 1.27 3.40
CA ALA A 85 -6.33 2.07 2.19
C ALA A 85 -5.70 1.59 0.86
N LYS A 86 -6.19 0.45 0.34
CA LYS A 86 -6.16 0.12 -1.11
C LYS A 86 -7.39 -0.62 -1.67
N VAL A 87 -8.42 -0.93 -0.88
CA VAL A 87 -9.59 -1.69 -1.38
C VAL A 87 -10.56 -0.75 -2.10
N SER A 88 -10.85 -1.03 -3.38
CA SER A 88 -11.95 -0.43 -4.17
C SER A 88 -12.05 1.11 -4.15
N MET A 89 -10.92 1.79 -3.96
CA MET A 89 -10.85 3.24 -3.87
C MET A 89 -9.74 3.78 -4.76
N LYS A 90 -10.10 4.69 -5.66
CA LYS A 90 -9.12 5.46 -6.42
C LYS A 90 -8.65 6.61 -5.54
N THR A 91 -7.39 6.57 -5.13
CA THR A 91 -6.75 7.61 -4.33
C THR A 91 -5.62 8.29 -5.10
N GLU A 92 -5.38 9.55 -4.78
CA GLU A 92 -4.19 10.30 -5.18
C GLU A 92 -3.30 10.47 -3.96
N VAL A 93 -2.01 10.14 -4.10
CA VAL A 93 -1.03 10.22 -3.01
C VAL A 93 0.07 11.18 -3.43
N THR A 94 0.35 12.18 -2.59
CA THR A 94 1.36 13.21 -2.89
C THR A 94 2.22 13.50 -1.67
N TRP A 95 3.49 13.81 -1.89
CA TRP A 95 4.38 14.32 -0.86
C TRP A 95 4.03 15.78 -0.53
N VAL A 96 3.88 16.07 0.77
CA VAL A 96 3.66 17.43 1.29
C VAL A 96 4.92 17.95 1.96
N ARG A 97 5.59 17.11 2.76
CA ARG A 97 6.86 17.40 3.44
C ARG A 97 7.80 16.21 3.36
N ASP A 98 9.08 16.49 3.22
CA ASP A 98 10.15 15.51 3.09
C ASP A 98 11.42 16.01 3.79
N MET A 99 11.83 15.32 4.87
CA MET A 99 13.03 15.70 5.62
C MET A 99 14.32 15.62 4.78
N LEU A 100 14.34 14.80 3.72
CA LEU A 100 15.47 14.75 2.78
C LEU A 100 15.59 16.04 1.96
N ARG A 101 14.50 16.82 1.85
CA ARG A 101 14.46 18.15 1.22
C ARG A 101 14.67 19.29 2.23
N GLY A 102 14.83 18.97 3.52
CA GLY A 102 15.04 19.94 4.59
C GLY A 102 13.80 20.31 5.39
N ASP A 103 12.67 19.60 5.22
CA ASP A 103 11.49 19.78 6.06
C ASP A 103 11.69 19.18 7.47
N ASP A 104 10.78 19.51 8.40
CA ASP A 104 10.80 19.09 9.80
C ASP A 104 10.20 17.69 10.04
N ALA A 105 9.45 17.17 9.07
CA ALA A 105 8.80 15.87 9.15
C ALA A 105 8.54 15.30 7.74
N TYR A 106 8.31 13.99 7.68
CA TYR A 106 7.73 13.36 6.49
C TYR A 106 6.21 13.47 6.54
N GLU A 107 5.59 14.03 5.50
CA GLU A 107 4.13 14.13 5.39
C GLU A 107 3.67 13.74 3.98
N MET A 108 2.74 12.79 3.93
CA MET A 108 2.07 12.37 2.71
C MET A 108 0.58 12.72 2.78
N ARG A 109 0.05 13.29 1.71
CA ARG A 109 -1.38 13.56 1.55
C ARG A 109 -2.01 12.49 0.70
N VAL A 110 -3.01 11.83 1.26
CA VAL A 110 -3.86 10.89 0.54
C VAL A 110 -5.23 11.53 0.33
N LYS A 111 -5.64 11.64 -0.93
CA LYS A 111 -6.94 12.19 -1.33
C LYS A 111 -7.76 11.11 -2.01
N LEU A 112 -8.95 10.82 -1.48
CA LEU A 112 -9.92 9.99 -2.18
C LEU A 112 -10.41 10.73 -3.43
N ILE A 113 -10.24 10.13 -4.60
CA ILE A 113 -10.78 10.64 -5.86
C ILE A 113 -12.20 10.11 -6.04
N LYS A 114 -12.36 8.78 -5.98
CA LYS A 114 -13.66 8.12 -6.13
C LYS A 114 -13.66 6.72 -5.51
N GLN A 115 -14.83 6.27 -5.08
CA GLN A 115 -15.09 4.85 -4.86
C GLN A 115 -15.28 4.18 -6.23
N VAL A 116 -14.60 3.06 -6.43
CA VAL A 116 -14.73 2.25 -7.65
C VAL A 116 -15.63 1.07 -7.28
N PRO A 117 -16.80 0.91 -7.92
CA PRO A 117 -17.60 -0.29 -7.74
C PRO A 117 -16.77 -1.51 -8.17
N GLU A 118 -16.78 -2.55 -7.36
CA GLU A 118 -16.11 -3.81 -7.66
C GLU A 118 -16.94 -4.55 -8.73
N GLU A 119 -16.66 -4.33 -10.01
CA GLU A 119 -17.21 -5.17 -11.09
C GLU A 119 -16.44 -6.50 -11.10
N TYR A 120 -17.05 -7.53 -10.51
CA TYR A 120 -16.57 -8.90 -10.56
C TYR A 120 -16.59 -9.43 -12.01
N PRO A 121 -15.46 -9.86 -12.60
CA PRO A 121 -15.46 -10.62 -13.82
C PRO A 121 -15.31 -12.11 -13.47
N TYR A 122 -16.34 -12.69 -12.87
CA TYR A 122 -16.60 -14.11 -13.06
C TYR A 122 -18.01 -14.21 -13.59
N LYS A 123 -18.13 -14.27 -14.92
CA LYS A 123 -19.23 -15.07 -15.46
C LYS A 123 -18.87 -16.47 -15.01
N ASP A 124 -19.68 -17.02 -14.11
CA ASP A 124 -19.71 -18.45 -13.91
C ASP A 124 -19.97 -19.03 -15.31
N ASP A 125 -18.91 -19.53 -15.95
CA ASP A 125 -19.07 -20.33 -17.15
C ASP A 125 -19.72 -21.64 -16.66
N ASP A 126 -21.05 -21.71 -16.85
CA ASP A 126 -21.92 -22.87 -16.55
C ASP A 126 -21.38 -24.21 -17.08
#